data_AF-A0A2X3CW10-F1
#
_entry.id   AF-A0A2X3CW10-F1
#
_cell.length_a   1.000
_cell.length_b   1.000
_cell.length_c   1.000
_cell.angle_alpha   90.00
_cell.angle_beta   90.00
_cell.angle_gamma   90.00
#
_symmetry.space_group_name_H-M   'P 1'
#
loop_
_entity.id
_entity.type
_entity.pdbx_description
1 polymer ?
#
loop_
_entity_poly.entity_id
_entity_poly.type
_entity_poly.pdbx_seq_one_letter_code
_entity_poly.pdbx_strand_id
1 'polypeptide(L)'
;MAQIPEGHQTALFSATMPEAIRRITRRFMKEPQEVRIQSSVTTRPDISQSYWTAYGMRKNEALVRFLEAEDFDAAIIFVRTKTRPWK
;
A
#
# COMPACT_ATOMS: atom_id res chain seq x y z
N MET A 1 -23.42 -2.74 -23.43
CA MET A 1 -23.51 -2.49 -21.97
C MET A 1 -24.73 -3.24 -21.50
N ALA A 2 -24.53 -4.30 -20.72
CA ALA A 2 -25.60 -5.17 -20.26
C ALA A 2 -26.67 -4.35 -19.53
N GLN A 3 -27.92 -4.73 -19.76
CA GLN A 3 -29.15 -4.10 -19.32
C GLN A 3 -29.14 -3.87 -17.80
N ILE A 4 -28.70 -2.69 -17.37
CA ILE A 4 -28.74 -2.33 -15.96
C ILE A 4 -30.20 -2.04 -15.62
N PRO A 5 -30.80 -2.72 -14.63
CA PRO A 5 -32.17 -2.46 -14.21
C PRO A 5 -32.39 -0.97 -13.87
N GLU A 6 -33.57 -0.42 -14.17
CA GLU A 6 -33.87 1.00 -13.90
C GLU A 6 -33.67 1.39 -12.42
N GLY A 7 -33.91 0.45 -11.50
CA GLY A 7 -33.69 0.60 -10.06
C GLY A 7 -32.39 -0.03 -9.56
N HIS A 8 -31.23 0.35 -10.11
CA HIS A 8 -29.93 -0.13 -9.62
C HIS A 8 -29.29 0.84 -8.63
N GLN A 9 -28.57 0.29 -7.66
CA GLN A 9 -27.69 1.04 -6.76
C GLN A 9 -26.24 0.86 -7.21
N THR A 10 -25.54 1.96 -7.45
CA THR A 10 -24.11 1.97 -7.79
C THR A 10 -23.31 2.37 -6.57
N ALA A 11 -22.30 1.58 -6.21
CA ALA A 11 -21.33 1.90 -5.17
C ALA A 11 -19.91 1.96 -5.76
N LEU A 12 -19.08 2.87 -5.24
CA LEU A 12 -17.68 3.04 -5.64
C LEU A 12 -16.83 2.99 -4.37
N PHE A 13 -15.88 2.07 -4.35
CA PHE A 13 -14.86 1.98 -3.32
C PHE A 13 -13.58 2.64 -3.84
N SER A 14 -13.11 3.65 -3.12
CA SER A 14 -11.86 4.31 -3.45
C SER A 14 -11.10 4.69 -2.18
N ALA A 15 -9.78 4.50 -2.20
CA ALA A 15 -8.90 4.97 -1.14
C ALA A 15 -8.69 6.49 -1.18
N THR A 16 -8.87 7.11 -2.37
CA THR A 16 -8.67 8.55 -2.58
C THR A 16 -9.76 9.14 -3.45
N MET A 17 -10.00 10.46 -3.35
CA MET A 17 -11.04 11.15 -4.13
C MET A 17 -10.48 12.28 -5.01
N PRO A 18 -9.58 11.97 -5.97
CA PRO A 18 -9.14 12.96 -6.96
C PRO A 18 -10.29 13.32 -7.90
N GLU A 19 -10.16 14.44 -8.61
CA GLU A 19 -11.24 15.00 -9.44
C GLU A 19 -11.78 14.02 -10.49
N ALA A 20 -10.89 13.22 -11.08
CA ALA A 20 -11.27 12.18 -12.05
C ALA A 20 -12.28 11.18 -11.46
N ILE A 21 -12.08 10.75 -10.22
CA ILE A 21 -12.96 9.82 -9.52
C ILE A 21 -14.28 10.50 -9.14
N ARG A 22 -14.24 11.76 -8.69
CA ARG A 22 -15.44 12.55 -8.43
C ARG A 22 -16.32 12.68 -9.68
N ARG A 23 -15.72 12.86 -10.86
CA ARG A 23 -16.47 12.90 -12.12
C ARG A 23 -17.17 11.58 -12.45
N ILE A 24 -16.57 10.44 -12.11
CA ILE A 24 -17.20 9.12 -12.26
C ILE A 24 -18.42 9.01 -11.34
N THR A 25 -18.28 9.38 -10.05
CA THR A 25 -19.41 9.33 -9.11
C THR A 25 -20.60 10.17 -9.58
N ARG A 26 -20.37 11.39 -10.06
CA ARG A 26 -21.44 12.27 -10.59
C ARG A 26 -22.11 11.73 -11.86
N ARG A 27 -21.39 10.95 -12.68
CA ARG A 27 -21.91 10.43 -13.95
C ARG A 27 -22.73 9.16 -13.76
N PHE A 28 -22.33 8.29 -12.83
CA PHE A 28 -22.86 6.93 -12.71
C PHE A 28 -23.69 6.71 -11.44
N MET A 29 -23.74 7.67 -10.52
CA MET A 29 -24.50 7.57 -9.28
C MET A 29 -25.55 8.67 -9.20
N LYS A 30 -26.72 8.31 -8.67
CA LYS A 30 -27.78 9.24 -8.30
C LYS A 30 -27.66 9.53 -6.81
N GLU A 31 -27.50 10.80 -6.43
CA GLU A 31 -27.38 11.26 -5.03
C GLU A 31 -26.41 10.44 -4.15
N PRO A 32 -25.12 10.32 -4.53
CA PRO A 32 -24.17 9.49 -3.81
C PRO A 32 -23.88 10.04 -2.40
N GLN A 33 -23.98 9.15 -1.40
CA GLN A 33 -23.54 9.42 -0.04
C GLN A 33 -22.07 9.02 0.13
N GLU A 34 -21.26 9.91 0.70
CA GLU A 34 -19.83 9.65 0.93
C GLU A 34 -19.61 9.14 2.35
N VAL A 35 -19.27 7.86 2.49
CA VAL A 35 -18.87 7.26 3.77
C VAL A 35 -17.35 7.19 3.82
N ARG A 36 -16.74 8.05 4.65
CA ARG A 36 -15.29 8.00 4.90
C ARG A 36 -15.03 7.30 6.22
N ILE A 37 -14.36 6.16 6.15
CA ILE A 37 -13.74 5.55 7.31
C ILE A 37 -12.46 6.34 7.57
N GLN A 38 -12.41 7.10 8.67
CA GLN A 38 -11.15 7.70 9.10
C GLN A 38 -10.18 6.55 9.38
N SER A 39 -9.09 6.48 8.63
CA SER A 39 -7.96 5.69 9.07
C SER A 39 -7.50 6.31 10.39
N SER A 40 -7.50 5.51 11.46
CA SER A 40 -6.70 5.84 12.63
C SER A 40 -5.24 5.81 12.16
N VAL A 41 -4.77 6.94 11.63
CA VAL A 41 -3.34 7.21 11.46
C VAL A 41 -2.79 7.54 12.85
N THR A 42 -3.02 6.64 13.81
CA THR A 42 -2.04 6.47 14.85
C THR A 42 -0.90 5.81 14.10
N THR A 43 0.14 6.60 13.80
CA THR A 43 1.49 6.08 13.51
C THR A 43 1.65 4.88 14.42
N ARG A 44 1.57 3.65 13.87
CA ARG A 44 1.46 2.44 14.70
C ARG A 44 2.60 2.52 15.73
N PRO A 45 2.30 2.74 17.02
CA PRO A 45 3.36 2.99 18.00
C PRO A 45 4.27 1.76 18.12
N ASP A 46 3.80 0.61 17.64
CA ASP A 46 4.44 -0.68 17.73
C ASP A 46 5.39 -0.98 16.54
N ILE A 47 5.54 -0.09 15.55
CA ILE A 47 6.50 -0.29 14.46
C ILE A 47 7.73 0.57 14.68
N SER A 48 8.81 -0.06 15.17
CA SER A 48 10.15 0.54 15.19
C SER A 48 10.70 0.66 13.78
N GLN A 49 11.00 1.89 13.35
CA GLN A 49 11.61 2.15 12.05
C GLN A 49 13.05 2.63 12.24
N SER A 50 13.98 2.05 11.49
CA SER A 50 15.39 2.42 11.48
C SER A 50 15.89 2.50 10.04
N TYR A 51 16.87 3.35 9.79
CA TYR A 51 17.50 3.48 8.48
C TYR A 51 19.02 3.40 8.60
N TRP A 52 19.65 2.82 7.58
CA TRP A 52 21.10 2.76 7.49
C TRP A 52 21.56 3.17 6.09
N THR A 53 22.51 4.10 6.03
CA THR A 53 23.12 4.51 4.76
C THR A 53 24.30 3.59 4.44
N ALA A 54 24.14 2.74 3.43
CA ALA A 54 25.21 1.86 2.95
C ALA A 54 25.62 2.25 1.52
N TYR A 55 26.92 2.49 1.32
CA TYR A 55 27.51 2.85 0.04
C TYR A 55 27.95 1.59 -0.74
N GLY A 56 27.58 1.49 -2.02
CA GLY A 56 28.08 0.46 -2.95
C GLY A 56 27.62 -0.98 -2.68
N MET A 57 28.50 -1.95 -2.98
CA MET A 57 28.28 -3.41 -2.85
C MET A 57 28.13 -3.91 -1.41
N ARG A 58 28.35 -3.04 -0.40
CA ARG A 58 28.33 -3.41 1.03
C ARG A 58 26.93 -3.58 1.62
N LYS A 59 25.87 -3.35 0.84
CA LYS A 59 24.48 -3.56 1.27
C LYS A 59 24.21 -5.02 1.66
N ASN A 60 24.80 -5.97 0.92
CA ASN A 60 24.60 -7.39 1.18
C ASN A 60 25.28 -7.81 2.49
N GLU A 61 26.54 -7.42 2.70
CA GLU A 61 27.27 -7.70 3.94
C GLU A 61 26.59 -7.08 5.17
N ALA A 62 26.11 -5.84 5.03
CA ALA A 62 25.39 -5.16 6.11
C ALA A 62 24.07 -5.88 6.44
N LEU A 63 23.35 -6.35 5.42
CA LEU A 63 22.12 -7.11 5.62
C LEU A 63 22.39 -8.46 6.29
N VAL A 64 23.41 -9.21 5.85
CA VAL A 64 23.76 -10.50 6.48
C VAL A 64 24.06 -10.32 7.96
N ARG A 65 24.88 -9.32 8.31
CA ARG A 65 25.16 -9.01 9.74
C ARG A 65 23.92 -8.63 10.53
N PHE A 66 22.96 -7.95 9.90
CA PHE A 66 21.69 -7.62 10.55
C PHE A 66 20.85 -8.87 10.79
N LEU A 67 20.79 -9.79 9.81
CA LEU A 67 20.06 -11.05 9.94
C LEU A 67 20.73 -12.02 10.93
N GLU A 68 22.05 -11.96 11.11
CA GLU A 68 22.78 -12.78 12.09
C GLU A 68 22.64 -12.25 13.53
N ALA A 69 22.42 -10.94 13.70
CA ALA A 69 22.36 -10.30 15.01
C ALA A 69 20.95 -10.34 15.64
N GLU A 70 19.91 -10.43 14.82
CA GLU A 70 18.52 -10.42 15.26
C GLU A 70 17.95 -11.84 15.31
N ASP A 71 17.21 -12.16 16.37
CA ASP A 71 16.49 -13.43 16.50
C ASP A 71 15.07 -13.28 15.90
N PHE A 72 14.80 -13.93 14.78
CA PHE A 72 13.51 -13.90 14.10
C PHE A 72 13.18 -15.24 13.43
N ASP A 73 11.91 -15.64 13.48
CA ASP A 73 11.44 -16.86 12.80
C ASP A 73 11.29 -16.67 11.28
N ALA A 74 10.91 -15.46 10.85
CA ALA A 74 10.71 -15.13 9.45
C ALA A 74 10.90 -13.63 9.17
N ALA A 75 11.52 -13.30 8.04
CA ALA A 75 11.73 -11.92 7.60
C ALA A 75 11.23 -11.71 6.15
N ILE A 76 10.70 -10.51 5.87
CA ILE A 76 10.29 -10.08 4.53
C ILE A 76 11.21 -8.96 4.07
N ILE A 77 11.92 -9.19 2.96
CA ILE A 77 12.89 -8.25 2.38
C ILE A 77 12.39 -7.76 1.03
N PHE A 78 12.14 -6.45 0.93
CA PHE A 78 11.69 -5.82 -0.31
C PHE A 78 12.89 -5.31 -1.13
N VAL A 79 12.96 -5.72 -2.40
CA VAL A 79 14.00 -5.28 -3.37
C VAL A 79 13.37 -4.59 -4.57
N ARG A 80 14.10 -3.66 -5.19
CA ARG A 80 13.61 -2.88 -6.34
C ARG A 80 13.54 -3.71 -7.63
N THR A 81 14.50 -4.60 -7.87
CA THR A 81 14.62 -5.35 -9.13
C THR A 81 14.50 -6.85 -8.87
N LYS A 82 13.76 -7.54 -9.75
CA LYS A 82 13.53 -8.99 -9.67
C LYS A 82 14.77 -9.83 -9.98
N THR A 83 15.71 -9.29 -10.75
CA THR A 83 16.74 -10.05 -11.48
C THR A 83 18.13 -10.07 -10.84
N ARG A 84 18.26 -9.81 -9.54
CA ARG A 84 19.52 -10.07 -8.84
C ARG A 84 19.30 -11.09 -7.73
N PRO A 85 19.22 -12.39 -8.06
CA PRO A 85 19.30 -13.41 -7.04
C PRO A 85 20.65 -13.26 -6.32
N TRP A 86 20.60 -13.37 -4.99
CA TRP A 86 21.73 -13.43 -4.09
C TRP A 86 22.69 -14.52 -4.58
N LYS A 87 23.76 -14.11 -5.25
CA LYS A 87 24.94 -14.94 -5.51
C LYS A 87 26.08 -14.39 -4.67
#